data_AF-A0A2M8C4X3-F1
#
_entry.id   AF-A0A2M8C4X3-F1
#
_cell.length_a   1.000
_cell.length_b   1.000
_cell.length_c   1.000
_cell.angle_alpha   90.00
_cell.angle_beta   90.00
_cell.angle_gamma   90.00
#
_symmetry.space_group_name_H-M   'P 1'
#
loop_
_entity.id
_entity.type
_entity.pdbx_description
1 polymer ?
#
loop_
_entity_poly.entity_id
_entity_poly.type
_entity_poly.pdbx_seq_one_letter_code
_entity_poly.pdbx_strand_id
1 'polypeptide(L)'
;MNPEHSHQETETASSLPNYIGMYAIPGYEAISPKGYYRYIRNEDQLPLIVAQAEENQAKKDKSFAWWENQIEQTPDNKRAGLIRQGLNNPDPAVQLACADMINRAPDNERAGLIRQGLDNHNPAV
;
A
#
# COMPACT_ATOMS: atom_id res chain seq x y z
N MET A 1 46.04 -25.99 5.57
CA MET A 1 45.21 -25.17 4.65
C MET A 1 43.91 -25.92 4.41
N ASN A 2 42.82 -25.26 4.79
CA ASN A 2 41.39 -25.47 4.51
C ASN A 2 40.69 -26.82 4.81
N PRO A 3 39.63 -26.79 5.67
CA PRO A 3 38.69 -27.88 5.93
C PRO A 3 37.31 -27.59 5.31
N GLU A 4 36.75 -28.46 4.48
CA GLU A 4 35.41 -28.30 3.88
C GLU A 4 34.89 -29.71 3.48
N HIS A 5 33.69 -30.21 3.79
CA HIS A 5 32.47 -29.67 4.38
C HIS A 5 31.81 -30.79 5.20
N SER A 6 31.33 -30.49 6.40
CA SER A 6 30.30 -31.29 7.06
C SER A 6 29.02 -30.45 7.06
N HIS A 7 28.28 -30.53 5.96
CA HIS A 7 26.87 -30.14 5.96
C HIS A 7 26.11 -31.20 6.74
N GLN A 8 25.86 -30.93 8.01
CA GLN A 8 24.72 -31.52 8.70
C GLN A 8 23.64 -30.44 8.81
N GLU A 9 22.90 -30.30 7.73
CA GLU A 9 21.50 -29.85 7.80
C GLU A 9 20.66 -31.05 8.21
N THR A 10 20.15 -31.05 9.44
CA THR A 10 18.86 -31.66 9.77
C THR A 10 18.24 -30.96 10.98
N GLU A 11 17.11 -30.31 10.72
CA GLU A 11 15.89 -30.36 11.52
C GLU A 11 15.94 -29.96 13.01
N THR A 12 15.37 -28.80 13.34
CA THR A 12 14.24 -28.76 14.30
C THR A 12 13.36 -27.53 14.04
N ALA A 13 12.14 -27.77 13.57
CA ALA A 13 11.07 -26.77 13.51
C ALA A 13 10.49 -26.41 14.89
N SER A 14 11.30 -26.36 15.95
CA SER A 14 10.80 -26.27 17.33
C SER A 14 11.77 -25.68 18.37
N SER A 15 12.96 -25.21 17.97
CA SER A 15 13.91 -24.62 18.94
C SER A 15 14.13 -23.14 18.67
N LEU A 16 14.14 -22.33 19.73
CA LEU A 16 14.59 -20.95 19.69
C LEU A 16 16.11 -20.92 19.61
N PRO A 17 16.71 -19.92 18.94
CA PRO A 17 18.14 -19.72 18.99
C PRO A 17 18.65 -19.54 20.42
N ASN A 18 19.82 -20.12 20.71
CA ASN A 18 20.38 -20.21 22.07
C ASN A 18 20.49 -18.85 22.78
N TYR A 19 20.67 -17.76 22.03
CA TYR A 19 20.79 -16.42 22.59
C TYR A 19 19.47 -15.87 23.17
N ILE A 20 18.31 -16.43 22.80
CA ILE A 20 17.01 -16.00 23.33
C ILE A 20 16.88 -16.29 24.82
N GLY A 21 17.52 -17.36 25.31
CA GLY A 21 17.58 -17.67 26.74
C GLY A 21 18.28 -16.59 27.58
N MET A 22 19.15 -15.77 26.98
CA MET A 22 19.84 -14.68 27.69
C MET A 22 18.91 -13.49 28.02
N TYR A 23 17.75 -13.40 27.35
CA TYR A 23 16.77 -12.34 27.54
C TYR A 23 15.56 -12.80 28.36
N ALA A 24 15.64 -13.96 29.03
CA ALA A 24 14.61 -14.41 29.95
C ALA A 24 14.51 -13.46 31.15
N ILE A 25 13.37 -12.78 31.30
CA ILE A 25 13.12 -11.85 32.41
C ILE A 25 12.36 -12.61 33.51
N PRO A 26 12.90 -12.74 34.73
CA PRO A 26 12.20 -13.41 35.83
C PRO A 26 10.82 -12.79 36.10
N GLY A 27 9.81 -13.64 36.22
CA GLY A 27 8.42 -13.22 36.42
C GLY A 27 7.62 -12.95 35.14
N TYR A 28 8.23 -13.09 33.96
CA TYR A 28 7.56 -13.00 32.67
C TYR A 28 7.59 -14.34 31.94
N GLU A 29 6.60 -14.57 31.08
CA GLU A 29 6.56 -15.76 30.23
C GLU A 29 7.72 -15.74 29.22
N ALA A 30 8.39 -16.88 29.05
CA ALA A 30 9.44 -17.02 28.08
C ALA A 30 8.90 -16.81 26.66
N ILE A 31 9.69 -16.16 25.80
CA ILE A 31 9.34 -15.98 24.38
C ILE A 31 9.07 -17.36 23.79
N SER A 32 7.91 -17.53 23.14
CA SER A 32 7.62 -18.79 22.45
C SER A 32 8.33 -18.84 21.09
N PRO A 33 8.72 -20.04 20.61
CA PRO A 33 9.27 -20.21 19.25
C PRO A 33 8.38 -19.55 18.19
N LYS A 34 7.07 -19.73 18.29
CA LYS A 34 6.09 -19.14 17.38
C LYS A 34 6.09 -17.60 17.44
N GLY A 35 6.22 -17.01 18.63
CA GLY A 35 6.31 -15.56 18.80
C GLY A 35 7.58 -14.98 18.19
N TYR A 36 8.71 -15.63 18.39
CA TYR A 36 10.00 -15.23 17.83
C TYR A 36 10.03 -15.29 16.30
N TYR A 37 9.57 -16.40 15.70
CA TYR A 37 9.52 -16.50 14.23
C TYR A 37 8.47 -15.57 13.61
N ARG A 38 7.41 -15.20 14.36
CA ARG A 38 6.46 -14.16 13.93
C ARG A 38 7.12 -12.78 13.94
N TYR A 39 7.94 -12.49 14.95
CA TYR A 39 8.66 -11.23 15.06
C TYR A 39 9.68 -11.05 13.94
N ILE A 40 10.55 -12.05 13.70
CA ILE A 40 11.58 -11.97 12.64
C ILE A 40 10.95 -11.87 11.26
N ARG A 41 9.92 -12.69 10.98
CA ARG A 41 9.20 -12.63 9.70
C ARG A 41 8.59 -11.25 9.46
N ASN A 42 8.13 -10.59 10.52
CA ASN A 42 7.61 -9.24 10.43
C ASN A 42 8.74 -8.22 10.27
N GLU A 43 9.91 -8.39 10.90
CA GLU A 43 11.09 -7.53 10.76
C GLU A 43 11.54 -7.39 9.30
N ASP A 44 11.62 -8.51 8.57
CA ASP A 44 11.93 -8.51 7.13
C ASP A 44 10.84 -7.81 6.29
N GLN A 45 9.60 -7.78 6.81
CA GLN A 45 8.45 -7.12 6.17
C GLN A 45 8.27 -5.68 6.64
N LEU A 46 8.97 -5.21 7.68
CA LEU A 46 8.83 -3.84 8.18
C LEU A 46 9.11 -2.80 7.09
N PRO A 47 10.16 -2.92 6.25
CA PRO A 47 10.39 -1.96 5.17
C PRO A 47 9.24 -1.93 4.17
N LEU A 48 8.64 -3.08 3.86
CA LEU A 48 7.49 -3.17 2.95
C LEU A 48 6.22 -2.57 3.58
N ILE A 49 5.97 -2.82 4.86
CA ILE A 49 4.83 -2.26 5.60
C ILE A 49 4.98 -0.74 5.75
N VAL A 50 6.18 -0.26 6.06
CA VAL A 50 6.48 1.18 6.15
C VAL A 50 6.33 1.84 4.79
N ALA A 51 6.94 1.29 3.73
CA ALA A 51 6.79 1.83 2.38
C ALA A 51 5.32 1.85 1.93
N GLN A 52 4.55 0.79 2.24
CA GLN A 52 3.13 0.74 1.92
C GLN A 52 2.32 1.76 2.74
N ALA A 53 2.67 1.97 4.02
CA ALA A 53 2.02 2.94 4.88
C ALA A 53 2.34 4.38 4.44
N GLU A 54 3.58 4.66 4.04
CA GLU A 54 4.01 5.95 3.47
C GLU A 54 3.33 6.22 2.12
N GLU A 55 3.24 5.23 1.24
CA GLU A 55 2.50 5.35 -0.01
C GLU A 55 1.01 5.62 0.24
N ASN A 56 0.41 4.93 1.22
CA ASN A 56 -0.97 5.14 1.62
C ASN A 56 -1.18 6.50 2.31
N GLN A 57 -0.18 7.01 3.04
CA GLN A 57 -0.20 8.34 3.62
C GLN A 57 -0.08 9.42 2.53
N ALA A 58 0.83 9.27 1.57
CA ALA A 58 0.97 10.17 0.42
C ALA A 58 -0.29 10.17 -0.48
N LYS A 59 -1.03 9.06 -0.52
CA LYS A 59 -2.35 8.96 -1.17
C LYS A 59 -3.43 9.68 -0.35
N LYS A 60 -3.42 9.55 0.99
CA LYS A 60 -4.33 10.29 1.91
C LYS A 60 -4.12 11.81 1.87
N ASP A 61 -2.88 12.26 1.68
CA ASP A 61 -2.55 13.69 1.66
C ASP A 61 -3.08 14.41 0.42
N LYS A 62 -3.49 13.67 -0.63
CA LYS A 62 -4.20 14.22 -1.80
C LYS A 62 -5.70 14.24 -1.52
N SER A 63 -6.11 15.11 -0.61
CA SER A 63 -7.52 15.32 -0.24
C SER A 63 -8.37 15.75 -1.45
N PHE A 64 -9.69 15.67 -1.31
CA PHE A 64 -10.66 16.20 -2.28
C PHE A 64 -10.28 17.61 -2.80
N ALA A 65 -9.92 18.50 -1.88
CA ALA A 65 -9.57 19.89 -2.20
C ALA A 65 -8.31 20.00 -3.07
N TRP A 66 -7.39 19.04 -2.96
CA TRP A 66 -6.22 18.99 -3.83
C TRP A 66 -6.60 18.62 -5.26
N TRP A 67 -7.41 17.57 -5.46
CA TRP A 67 -7.85 17.13 -6.78
C TRP A 67 -8.70 18.19 -7.49
N GLU A 68 -9.62 18.83 -6.76
CA GLU A 68 -10.45 19.89 -7.29
C GLU A 68 -9.61 21.07 -7.79
N ASN A 69 -8.73 21.60 -6.94
CA ASN A 69 -7.84 22.71 -7.29
C ASN A 69 -6.91 22.34 -8.46
N GLN A 70 -6.39 21.11 -8.50
CA GLN A 70 -5.53 20.68 -9.62
C GLN A 70 -6.29 20.59 -10.93
N ILE A 71 -7.51 20.04 -10.94
CA ILE A 71 -8.32 19.95 -12.16
C ILE A 71 -8.73 21.34 -12.65
N GLU A 72 -9.08 22.27 -11.76
CA GLU A 72 -9.43 23.64 -12.13
C GLU A 72 -8.27 24.40 -12.77
N GLN A 73 -7.09 24.33 -12.16
CA GLN A 73 -5.91 25.07 -12.63
C GLN A 73 -5.20 24.40 -13.82
N THR A 74 -5.56 23.17 -14.14
CA THR A 74 -5.01 22.47 -15.31
C THR A 74 -5.64 22.99 -16.60
N PRO A 75 -4.84 23.27 -17.64
CA PRO A 75 -5.37 23.63 -18.96
C PRO A 75 -6.31 22.56 -19.52
N ASP A 76 -7.36 22.99 -20.22
CA ASP A 76 -8.43 22.12 -20.75
C ASP A 76 -7.90 20.83 -21.41
N ASN A 77 -6.87 20.94 -22.26
CA ASN A 77 -6.29 19.81 -22.99
C ASN A 77 -5.61 18.74 -22.10
N LYS A 78 -5.39 19.03 -20.82
CA LYS A 78 -4.80 18.10 -19.84
C LYS A 78 -5.78 17.66 -18.74
N ARG A 79 -6.92 18.35 -18.58
CA ARG A 79 -7.92 18.04 -17.54
C ARG A 79 -8.46 16.62 -17.65
N ALA A 80 -8.75 16.15 -18.87
CA ALA A 80 -9.21 14.78 -19.09
C ALA A 80 -8.22 13.74 -18.55
N GLY A 81 -6.91 13.98 -18.69
CA GLY A 81 -5.88 13.09 -18.16
C GLY A 81 -5.90 12.98 -16.64
N LEU A 82 -6.07 14.11 -15.94
CA LEU A 82 -6.18 14.13 -14.48
C LEU A 82 -7.47 13.44 -14.00
N ILE A 83 -8.59 13.69 -14.67
CA ILE A 83 -9.86 13.04 -14.33
C ILE A 83 -9.77 11.52 -14.50
N ARG A 84 -9.12 11.02 -15.57
CA ARG A 84 -8.85 9.57 -15.72
C ARG A 84 -8.01 9.00 -14.59
N GLN A 85 -7.00 9.73 -14.14
CA GLN A 85 -6.15 9.30 -13.02
C GLN A 85 -6.96 9.21 -11.72
N GLY A 86 -7.83 10.19 -11.47
CA GLY A 86 -8.72 10.18 -10.31
C GLY A 86 -9.76 9.06 -10.34
N LEU A 87 -10.36 8.78 -11.50
CA LEU A 87 -11.30 7.66 -11.67
C LEU A 87 -10.66 6.28 -11.42
N ASN A 88 -9.34 6.15 -11.64
CA ASN A 88 -8.57 4.94 -11.37
C ASN A 88 -7.86 4.95 -9.99
N ASN A 89 -8.13 5.96 -9.15
CA ASN A 89 -7.49 6.07 -7.85
C ASN A 89 -8.00 4.95 -6.91
N PRO A 90 -7.15 4.35 -6.05
CA PRO A 90 -7.62 3.36 -5.07
C PRO A 90 -8.57 3.92 -4.01
N ASP A 91 -8.63 5.24 -3.80
CA ASP A 91 -9.53 5.88 -2.84
C ASP A 91 -10.92 6.12 -3.46
N PRO A 92 -11.99 5.47 -2.96
CA PRO A 92 -13.37 5.67 -3.41
C PRO A 92 -13.83 7.13 -3.39
N ALA A 93 -13.36 7.93 -2.44
CA ALA A 93 -13.74 9.34 -2.35
C ALA A 93 -13.15 10.16 -3.50
N VAL A 94 -11.93 9.84 -3.93
CA VAL A 94 -11.28 10.49 -5.08
C VAL A 94 -11.96 10.06 -6.38
N GLN A 95 -12.33 8.79 -6.52
CA GLN A 95 -13.05 8.30 -7.69
C GLN A 95 -14.37 9.06 -7.88
N LEU A 96 -15.17 9.17 -6.81
CA LEU A 96 -16.45 9.88 -6.82
C LEU A 96 -16.27 11.36 -7.17
N ALA A 97 -15.31 12.02 -6.53
CA ALA A 97 -15.00 13.42 -6.80
C ALA A 97 -14.62 13.66 -8.27
N CYS A 98 -13.81 12.79 -8.85
CA CYS A 98 -13.41 12.91 -10.25
C CYS A 98 -14.54 12.58 -11.22
N ALA A 99 -15.48 11.71 -10.84
CA ALA A 99 -16.70 11.48 -11.61
C ALA A 99 -17.58 12.74 -11.67
N ASP A 100 -17.79 13.42 -10.53
CA ASP A 100 -18.51 14.69 -10.46
C ASP A 100 -17.85 15.79 -11.32
N MET A 101 -16.52 15.71 -11.48
CA MET A 101 -15.73 16.65 -12.27
C MET A 101 -15.61 16.32 -13.76
N ILE A 102 -16.23 15.25 -14.26
CA ILE A 102 -16.20 14.89 -15.70
C ILE A 102 -16.70 16.06 -16.56
N ASN A 103 -17.68 16.84 -16.06
CA ASN A 103 -18.19 18.03 -16.72
C ASN A 103 -17.16 19.19 -16.85
N ARG A 104 -15.99 19.09 -16.21
CA ARG A 104 -14.89 20.06 -16.33
C ARG A 104 -13.89 19.70 -17.44
N ALA A 105 -14.04 18.52 -18.04
CA ALA A 105 -13.23 18.08 -19.19
C ALA A 105 -13.69 18.73 -20.51
N PRO A 106 -12.82 18.77 -21.54
CA PRO A 106 -13.22 19.12 -22.89
C PRO A 106 -14.35 18.22 -23.41
N ASP A 107 -15.29 18.80 -24.16
CA ASP A 107 -16.51 18.10 -24.60
C ASP A 107 -16.23 16.79 -25.36
N ASN A 108 -15.18 16.77 -26.18
CA ASN A 108 -14.77 15.59 -26.95
C ASN A 108 -14.22 14.45 -26.09
N GLU A 109 -13.79 14.72 -24.85
CA GLU A 109 -13.24 13.72 -23.93
C GLU A 109 -14.31 13.17 -22.97
N ARG A 110 -15.39 13.93 -22.70
CA ARG A 110 -16.40 13.62 -21.68
C ARG A 110 -17.04 12.25 -21.88
N ALA A 111 -17.43 11.91 -23.10
CA ALA A 111 -18.07 10.63 -23.40
C ALA A 111 -17.19 9.42 -23.01
N GLY A 112 -15.88 9.53 -23.21
CA GLY A 112 -14.93 8.49 -22.81
C GLY A 112 -14.80 8.37 -21.29
N LEU A 113 -14.80 9.49 -20.58
CA LEU A 113 -14.72 9.53 -19.11
C LEU A 113 -16.00 9.00 -18.46
N ILE A 114 -17.18 9.33 -19.01
CA ILE A 114 -18.47 8.81 -18.53
C ILE A 114 -18.48 7.28 -18.63
N ARG A 115 -18.06 6.72 -19.78
CA ARG A 115 -17.97 5.27 -19.94
C ARG A 115 -17.03 4.63 -18.91
N GLN A 116 -15.87 5.25 -18.66
CA GLN A 116 -14.94 4.76 -17.64
C GLN A 116 -15.54 4.81 -16.23
N GLY A 117 -16.30 5.86 -15.89
CA GLY A 117 -17.02 5.95 -14.62
C GLY A 117 -18.07 4.84 -14.47
N LEU A 118 -18.86 4.59 -15.52
CA LEU A 118 -19.87 3.53 -15.53
C LEU A 118 -19.28 2.11 -15.44
N ASP A 119 -18.06 1.92 -15.95
CA ASP A 119 -17.32 0.65 -15.85
C ASP A 119 -16.56 0.51 -14.51
N ASN A 120 -16.72 1.47 -13.57
CA ASN A 120 -16.03 1.44 -12.29
C ASN A 120 -16.54 0.31 -11.38
N HIS A 121 -15.63 -0.30 -10.62
CA HIS A 121 -15.96 -1.38 -9.68
C HIS A 121 -16.64 -0.86 -8.42
N ASN A 122 -16.51 0.43 -8.12
CA ASN A 122 -17.22 1.10 -7.05
C ASN A 122 -18.62 1.52 -7.55
N PRO A 123 -19.71 0.93 -7.05
CA PRO A 123 -21.06 1.21 -7.55
C PRO A 123 -21.58 2.62 -7.20
N ALA A 124 -20.86 3.38 -6.37
CA ALA A 124 -21.22 4.76 -6.05
C ALA A 124 -20.70 5.78 -7.08
N VAL A 125 -19.73 5.38 -7.92
CA VAL A 125 -19.13 6.18 -9.00
C VAL A 125 -20.00 6.07 -10.26
#